data_AF-A0A7X5FD39-F1
#
_entry.id   AF-A0A7X5FD39-F1
#
_cell.length_a   1.000
_cell.length_b   1.000
_cell.length_c   1.000
_cell.angle_alpha   90.00
_cell.angle_beta   90.00
_cell.angle_gamma   90.00
#
_symmetry.space_group_name_H-M   'P 1'
#
loop_
_entity.id
_entity.type
_entity.pdbx_description
1 polymer ?
#
loop_
_entity_poly.entity_id
_entity_poly.type
_entity_poly.pdbx_seq_one_letter_code
_entity_poly.pdbx_strand_id
1 'polypeptide(L)'
;MSEQFKVRPISSTESSNLAINSSTNTIEKELTTARDFYIAAYENYQTLTADLKESNKDLNSINDRLDRFRDELRSQNTRTIEIIGVFSAVLALIIIDVNIIKSAQNFTELISLIIALNASIAIFIGLISAMFAHKENSFFRNASFWSGIIILIILMVVGTYYNVDIK
;
A
#
# COMPACT_ATOMS: atom_id res chain seq x y z
N MET A 1 11.85 -75.52 74.66
CA MET A 1 13.12 -75.71 73.94
C MET A 1 12.92 -75.11 72.56
N SER A 2 13.61 -74.01 72.28
CA SER A 2 13.44 -73.14 71.11
C SER A 2 14.22 -73.68 69.90
N GLU A 3 13.54 -73.98 68.79
CA GLU A 3 14.19 -74.30 67.51
C GLU A 3 14.76 -73.01 66.88
N GLN A 4 16.09 -72.95 66.80
CA GLN A 4 16.83 -71.92 66.10
C GLN A 4 16.67 -72.09 64.59
N PHE A 5 15.95 -71.18 63.93
CA PHE A 5 15.86 -71.10 62.47
C PHE A 5 17.23 -70.71 61.90
N LYS A 6 17.97 -71.71 61.37
CA LYS A 6 19.27 -71.52 60.74
C LYS A 6 19.10 -70.94 59.34
N VAL A 7 19.19 -69.62 59.23
CA VAL A 7 19.25 -68.91 57.94
C VAL A 7 20.47 -69.43 57.16
N ARG A 8 20.24 -70.04 55.99
CA ARG A 8 21.32 -70.46 55.09
C ARG A 8 22.00 -69.21 54.51
N PRO A 9 23.34 -69.09 54.52
CA PRO A 9 24.03 -68.01 53.83
C PRO A 9 23.87 -68.18 52.32
N ILE A 10 23.45 -67.11 51.65
CA ILE A 10 23.35 -67.04 50.18
C ILE A 10 24.77 -67.19 49.63
N SER A 11 24.95 -68.03 48.60
CA SER A 11 26.27 -68.23 47.99
C SER A 11 26.74 -66.97 47.28
N SER A 12 28.03 -66.63 47.35
CA SER A 12 28.60 -65.42 46.71
C SER A 12 28.30 -65.32 45.21
N THR A 13 28.08 -66.46 44.56
CA THR A 13 27.68 -66.59 43.15
C THR A 13 26.24 -66.15 42.89
N GLU A 14 25.29 -66.46 43.78
CA GLU A 14 23.89 -66.01 43.67
C GLU A 14 23.74 -64.52 43.93
N SER A 15 24.45 -63.97 44.93
CA SER A 15 24.46 -62.52 45.18
C SER A 15 25.08 -61.74 44.02
N SER A 16 26.10 -62.29 43.36
CA SER A 16 26.74 -61.66 42.19
C SER A 16 25.81 -61.67 40.96
N ASN A 17 25.11 -62.77 40.70
CA ASN A 17 24.15 -62.85 39.58
C ASN A 17 22.93 -61.96 39.78
N LEU A 18 22.44 -61.83 41.03
CA LEU A 18 21.33 -60.92 41.36
C LEU A 18 21.72 -59.46 41.15
N ALA A 19 22.96 -59.08 41.52
CA ALA A 19 23.50 -57.75 41.31
C ALA A 19 23.65 -57.43 39.81
N ILE A 20 24.21 -58.36 39.03
CA ILE A 20 24.37 -58.22 37.57
C ILE A 20 23.02 -58.03 36.88
N ASN A 21 22.03 -58.86 37.21
CA ASN A 21 20.70 -58.78 36.61
C ASN A 21 19.95 -57.49 36.99
N SER A 22 20.20 -56.96 38.20
CA SER A 22 19.64 -55.66 38.60
C SER A 22 20.27 -54.50 37.83
N SER A 23 21.59 -54.55 37.60
CA SER A 23 22.32 -53.54 36.84
C SER A 23 21.99 -53.55 35.35
N THR A 24 21.79 -54.73 34.75
CA THR A 24 21.35 -54.83 33.35
C THR A 24 19.95 -54.25 33.17
N ASN A 25 19.02 -54.53 34.10
CA ASN A 25 17.67 -53.96 34.06
C ASN A 25 17.66 -52.43 34.22
N THR A 26 18.55 -51.86 35.04
CA THR A 26 18.69 -50.40 35.15
C THR A 26 19.24 -49.78 33.87
N ILE A 27 20.23 -50.41 33.25
CA ILE A 27 20.83 -49.93 31.99
C ILE A 27 19.81 -49.98 30.85
N GLU A 28 19.05 -51.06 30.72
CA GLU A 28 17.98 -51.16 29.71
C GLU A 28 16.90 -50.10 29.89
N LYS A 29 16.53 -49.81 31.15
CA LYS A 29 15.57 -48.75 31.47
C LYS A 29 16.10 -47.36 31.12
N GLU A 30 17.36 -47.07 31.43
CA GLU A 30 18.01 -45.80 31.08
C GLU A 30 18.15 -45.65 29.56
N LEU A 31 18.49 -46.72 28.84
CA LEU A 31 18.63 -46.71 27.39
C LEU A 31 17.28 -46.52 26.69
N THR A 32 16.22 -47.12 27.21
CA THR A 32 14.85 -46.90 26.72
C THR A 32 14.43 -45.46 26.97
N THR A 33 14.68 -44.95 28.18
CA THR A 33 14.38 -43.56 28.54
C THR A 33 15.11 -42.57 27.64
N ALA A 34 16.42 -42.77 27.41
CA ALA A 34 17.22 -41.94 26.52
C ALA A 34 16.73 -41.98 25.07
N ARG A 35 16.31 -43.16 24.59
CA ARG A 35 15.71 -43.32 23.26
C ARG A 35 14.41 -42.54 23.13
N ASP A 36 13.52 -42.64 24.11
CA ASP A 36 12.24 -41.93 24.12
C ASP A 36 12.45 -40.42 24.16
N PHE A 37 13.42 -39.94 24.96
CA PHE A 37 13.83 -38.54 24.95
C PHE A 37 14.35 -38.08 23.58
N TYR A 38 15.18 -38.88 22.90
CA TYR A 38 15.69 -38.53 21.58
C TYR A 38 14.57 -38.45 20.53
N ILE A 39 13.64 -39.40 20.54
CA ILE A 39 12.49 -39.40 19.63
C ILE A 39 11.63 -38.16 19.87
N ALA A 40 11.29 -37.86 21.13
CA ALA A 40 10.51 -36.68 21.48
C ALA A 40 11.22 -35.37 21.11
N ALA A 41 12.54 -35.29 21.31
CA ALA A 41 13.33 -34.13 20.91
C ALA A 41 13.36 -33.95 19.39
N TYR A 42 13.46 -35.04 18.63
CA TYR A 42 13.45 -35.02 17.17
C TYR A 42 12.10 -34.60 16.60
N GLU A 43 11.00 -35.10 17.18
CA GLU A 43 9.64 -34.68 16.82
C GLU A 43 9.43 -33.19 17.12
N ASN A 44 9.85 -32.70 18.29
CA ASN A 44 9.79 -31.28 18.64
C ASN A 44 10.63 -30.40 17.71
N TYR A 45 11.79 -30.88 17.24
CA TYR A 45 12.60 -30.15 16.27
C TYR A 45 11.90 -30.03 14.91
N GLN A 46 11.23 -31.09 14.45
CA GLN A 46 10.49 -31.07 13.20
C GLN A 46 9.29 -30.11 13.26
N THR A 47 8.52 -30.13 14.35
CA THR A 47 7.39 -29.20 14.54
C THR A 47 7.87 -27.75 14.58
N LEU A 48 8.91 -27.45 15.36
CA LEU A 48 9.49 -26.11 15.42
C LEU A 48 9.98 -25.60 14.06
N THR A 49 10.58 -26.47 13.26
CA THR A 49 11.04 -26.12 11.91
C THR A 49 9.88 -25.84 10.96
N ALA A 50 8.77 -26.58 11.09
CA ALA A 50 7.54 -26.33 10.34
C ALA A 50 6.91 -24.98 10.73
N ASP A 51 6.80 -24.70 12.03
CA ASP A 51 6.26 -23.45 12.56
C ASP A 51 7.08 -22.24 12.11
N LEU A 52 8.41 -22.35 12.11
CA LEU A 52 9.31 -21.29 11.60
C LEU A 52 9.10 -21.02 10.11
N LYS A 53 8.88 -22.09 9.31
CA LYS A 53 8.63 -21.94 7.87
C LYS A 53 7.28 -21.27 7.60
N GLU A 54 6.25 -21.64 8.36
CA GLU A 54 4.93 -21.01 8.28
C GLU A 54 4.98 -19.55 8.71
N SER A 55 5.62 -19.25 9.85
CA SER A 55 5.80 -17.88 10.32
C SER A 55 6.56 -17.01 9.31
N ASN A 56 7.59 -17.56 8.64
CA ASN A 56 8.32 -16.82 7.60
C ASN A 56 7.45 -16.57 6.35
N LYS A 57 6.57 -17.52 6.00
CA LYS A 57 5.59 -17.31 4.92
C LYS A 57 4.60 -16.19 5.27
N ASP A 58 4.14 -16.15 6.52
CA ASP A 58 3.25 -15.09 7.01
C ASP A 58 3.94 -13.74 6.99
N LEU A 59 5.19 -13.64 7.44
CA LEU A 59 5.99 -12.41 7.39
C LEU A 59 6.15 -11.90 5.95
N ASN A 60 6.44 -12.79 5.00
CA ASN A 60 6.53 -12.41 3.59
C ASN A 60 5.17 -11.89 3.07
N SER A 61 4.07 -12.55 3.44
CA SER A 61 2.73 -12.10 3.06
C SER A 61 2.38 -10.72 3.63
N ILE A 62 2.84 -10.43 4.85
CA ILE A 62 2.65 -9.13 5.51
C ILE A 62 3.49 -8.07 4.80
N ASN A 63 4.74 -8.36 4.46
CA ASN A 63 5.59 -7.46 3.68
C ASN A 63 4.96 -7.14 2.32
N ASP A 64 4.48 -8.14 1.58
CA ASP A 64 3.79 -7.93 0.29
C ASP A 64 2.53 -7.08 0.42
N ARG A 65 1.79 -7.20 1.54
CA ARG A 65 0.64 -6.34 1.83
C ARG A 65 1.10 -4.92 2.15
N LEU A 66 2.16 -4.77 2.95
CA LEU A 66 2.71 -3.48 3.34
C LEU A 66 3.23 -2.69 2.14
N ASP A 67 3.92 -3.35 1.20
CA ASP A 67 4.42 -2.73 -0.02
C ASP A 67 3.28 -2.28 -0.92
N ARG A 68 2.24 -3.10 -1.12
CA ARG A 68 1.03 -2.70 -1.84
C ARG A 68 0.34 -1.50 -1.20
N PHE A 69 0.20 -1.49 0.13
CA PHE A 69 -0.36 -0.35 0.85
C PHE A 69 0.49 0.91 0.68
N ARG A 70 1.81 0.81 0.72
CA ARG A 70 2.72 1.94 0.48
C ARG A 70 2.60 2.48 -0.95
N ASP A 71 2.52 1.61 -1.94
CA ASP A 71 2.34 1.99 -3.34
C ASP A 71 0.99 2.67 -3.56
N GLU A 72 -0.07 2.16 -2.94
CA GLU A 72 -1.40 2.77 -2.98
C GLU A 72 -1.41 4.16 -2.32
N LEU A 73 -0.79 4.31 -1.15
CA LEU A 73 -0.63 5.60 -0.47
C LEU A 73 0.16 6.59 -1.33
N ARG A 74 1.26 6.13 -1.95
CA ARG A 74 2.08 6.97 -2.83
C ARG A 74 1.27 7.42 -4.05
N SER A 75 0.53 6.53 -4.67
CA SER A 75 -0.36 6.82 -5.79
C SER A 75 -1.44 7.84 -5.43
N GLN A 76 -2.11 7.66 -4.29
CA GLN A 76 -3.12 8.59 -3.79
C GLN A 76 -2.54 9.98 -3.48
N ASN A 77 -1.36 10.03 -2.85
CA ASN A 77 -0.68 11.28 -2.56
C ASN A 77 -0.26 12.02 -3.83
N THR A 78 0.32 11.32 -4.81
CA THR A 78 0.71 11.93 -6.08
C THR A 78 -0.51 12.49 -6.83
N ARG A 79 -1.62 11.74 -6.90
CA ARG A 79 -2.87 12.23 -7.50
C ARG A 79 -3.41 13.47 -6.77
N THR A 80 -3.35 13.48 -5.44
CA THR A 80 -3.81 14.63 -4.65
C THR A 80 -2.95 15.87 -4.91
N ILE A 81 -1.63 15.71 -4.98
CA ILE A 81 -0.69 16.79 -5.33
C ILE A 81 -0.98 17.32 -6.73
N GLU A 82 -1.24 16.44 -7.71
CA GLU A 82 -1.60 16.82 -9.07
C GLU A 82 -2.88 17.66 -9.10
N ILE A 83 -3.93 17.23 -8.40
CA ILE A 83 -5.19 17.97 -8.26
C ILE A 83 -4.94 19.36 -7.67
N ILE A 84 -4.25 19.43 -6.53
CA ILE A 84 -3.96 20.69 -5.84
C ILE A 84 -3.14 21.62 -6.75
N GLY A 85 -2.16 21.08 -7.48
CA GLY A 85 -1.35 21.83 -8.44
C GLY A 85 -2.19 22.45 -9.56
N VAL A 86 -3.12 21.67 -10.15
CA VAL A 86 -4.05 22.18 -11.18
C VAL A 86 -4.95 23.27 -10.62
N PHE A 87 -5.55 23.07 -9.44
CA PHE A 87 -6.38 24.10 -8.79
C PHE A 87 -5.60 25.37 -8.48
N SER A 88 -4.34 25.24 -8.03
CA SER A 88 -3.47 26.38 -7.74
C SER A 88 -3.12 27.19 -8.99
N ALA A 89 -2.78 26.53 -10.10
CA ALA A 89 -2.50 27.19 -11.37
C ALA A 89 -3.72 27.99 -11.88
N VAL A 90 -4.92 27.43 -11.73
CA VAL A 90 -6.17 28.06 -12.15
C VAL A 90 -6.49 29.28 -11.29
N LEU A 91 -6.36 29.17 -9.97
CA LEU A 91 -6.54 30.31 -9.06
C LEU A 91 -5.55 31.43 -9.37
N ALA A 92 -4.29 31.10 -9.64
CA ALA A 92 -3.28 32.09 -10.03
C ALA A 92 -3.70 32.82 -11.31
N LEU A 93 -4.19 32.08 -12.31
CA LEU A 93 -4.62 32.65 -13.58
C LEU A 93 -5.85 33.55 -13.42
N ILE A 94 -6.84 33.14 -12.60
CA ILE A 94 -7.99 33.98 -12.26
C ILE A 94 -7.56 35.26 -11.51
N ILE A 95 -6.62 35.17 -10.56
CA ILE A 95 -6.13 36.35 -9.82
C ILE A 95 -5.42 37.33 -10.76
N ILE A 96 -4.61 36.82 -11.69
CA ILE A 96 -3.96 37.63 -12.73
C ILE A 96 -5.02 38.34 -13.57
N ASP A 97 -6.02 37.60 -14.07
CA ASP A 97 -7.12 38.17 -14.85
C ASP A 97 -7.85 39.26 -14.05
N VAL A 98 -8.24 39.00 -12.80
CA VAL A 98 -8.92 39.96 -11.90
C VAL A 98 -8.11 41.25 -11.71
N ASN A 99 -6.79 41.15 -11.57
CA ASN A 99 -5.93 42.32 -11.45
C ASN A 99 -5.83 43.11 -12.76
N ILE A 100 -5.84 42.44 -13.91
CA ILE A 100 -5.88 43.10 -15.22
C ILE A 100 -7.22 43.86 -15.38
N ILE A 101 -8.35 43.30 -14.91
CA ILE A 101 -9.67 44.00 -14.95
C ILE A 101 -9.62 45.35 -14.25
N LYS A 102 -9.04 45.37 -13.05
CA LYS A 102 -8.94 46.59 -12.25
C LYS A 102 -8.07 47.66 -12.90
N SER A 103 -7.16 47.25 -13.78
CA SER A 103 -6.25 48.15 -14.50
C SER A 103 -6.75 48.54 -15.90
N ALA A 104 -7.78 47.88 -16.43
CA ALA A 104 -8.28 48.14 -17.77
C ALA A 104 -8.98 49.50 -17.84
N GLN A 105 -8.55 50.35 -18.77
CA GLN A 105 -9.14 51.67 -18.98
C GLN A 105 -9.88 51.78 -20.31
N ASN A 106 -9.59 50.87 -21.25
CA ASN A 106 -10.16 50.89 -22.60
C ASN A 106 -11.17 49.76 -22.81
N PHE A 107 -12.19 50.02 -23.62
CA PHE A 107 -13.22 49.02 -23.97
C PHE A 107 -12.62 47.75 -24.59
N THR A 108 -11.57 47.88 -25.40
CA THR A 108 -10.87 46.75 -26.02
C THR A 108 -10.12 45.90 -25.01
N GLU A 109 -9.52 46.51 -24.00
CA GLU A 109 -8.88 45.78 -22.89
C GLU A 109 -9.91 44.98 -22.12
N LEU A 110 -11.10 45.56 -21.90
CA LEU A 110 -12.23 44.88 -21.24
C LEU A 110 -12.75 43.68 -22.06
N ILE A 111 -12.85 43.78 -23.39
CA ILE A 111 -13.24 42.65 -24.24
C ILE A 111 -12.14 41.57 -24.27
N SER A 112 -10.87 41.95 -24.45
CA SER A 112 -9.74 41.01 -24.45
C SER A 112 -9.69 40.22 -23.14
N LEU A 113 -10.03 40.87 -22.04
CA LEU A 113 -10.10 40.30 -20.72
C LEU A 113 -11.27 39.32 -20.54
N ILE A 114 -12.48 39.66 -21.02
CA ILE A 114 -13.63 38.73 -20.99
C ILE A 114 -13.28 37.45 -21.77
N ILE A 115 -12.55 37.59 -22.88
CA ILE A 115 -12.08 36.45 -23.67
C ILE A 115 -11.03 35.65 -22.91
N ALA A 116 -10.04 36.30 -22.30
CA ALA A 116 -9.01 35.66 -21.49
C ALA A 116 -9.63 34.84 -20.33
N LEU A 117 -10.58 35.44 -19.60
CA LEU A 117 -11.28 34.79 -18.49
C LEU A 117 -12.10 33.56 -18.93
N ASN A 118 -12.75 33.64 -20.09
CA ASN A 118 -13.49 32.48 -20.61
C ASN A 118 -12.57 31.39 -21.16
N ALA A 119 -11.45 31.75 -21.79
CA ALA A 119 -10.44 30.79 -22.24
C ALA A 119 -9.80 30.06 -21.05
N SER A 120 -9.46 30.82 -20.01
CA SER A 120 -9.05 30.40 -18.66
C SER A 120 -9.98 29.32 -18.08
N ILE A 121 -11.28 29.61 -18.01
CA ILE A 121 -12.31 28.66 -17.52
C ILE A 121 -12.43 27.45 -18.44
N ALA A 122 -12.38 27.62 -19.77
CA ALA A 122 -12.45 26.50 -20.71
C ALA A 122 -11.26 25.54 -20.59
N ILE A 123 -10.05 26.07 -20.44
CA ILE A 123 -8.83 25.29 -20.16
C ILE A 123 -8.99 24.54 -18.84
N PHE A 124 -9.53 25.18 -17.80
CA PHE A 124 -9.77 24.53 -16.52
C PHE A 124 -10.74 23.34 -16.62
N ILE A 125 -11.89 23.52 -17.29
CA ILE A 125 -12.85 22.42 -17.49
C ILE A 125 -12.19 21.29 -18.28
N GLY A 126 -11.39 21.61 -19.30
CA GLY A 126 -10.62 20.63 -20.06
C GLY A 126 -9.61 19.86 -19.23
N LEU A 127 -8.85 20.54 -18.36
CA LEU A 127 -7.86 19.91 -17.47
C LEU A 127 -8.54 19.01 -16.43
N ILE A 128 -9.61 19.48 -15.78
CA ILE A 128 -10.39 18.66 -14.85
C ILE A 128 -10.98 17.46 -15.58
N SER A 129 -11.59 17.65 -16.74
CA SER A 129 -12.13 16.53 -17.50
C SER A 129 -11.03 15.55 -17.91
N ALA A 130 -9.84 16.00 -18.33
CA ALA A 130 -8.73 15.12 -18.69
C ALA A 130 -8.18 14.36 -17.47
N MET A 131 -8.06 15.02 -16.32
CA MET A 131 -7.51 14.43 -15.10
C MET A 131 -8.48 13.44 -14.44
N PHE A 132 -9.79 13.64 -14.60
CA PHE A 132 -10.85 12.77 -14.07
C PHE A 132 -11.46 11.80 -15.10
N ALA A 133 -11.13 11.92 -16.40
CA ALA A 133 -11.60 11.00 -17.43
C ALA A 133 -10.93 9.63 -17.26
N HIS A 134 -11.62 8.73 -16.57
CA HIS A 134 -11.25 7.32 -16.54
C HIS A 134 -11.63 6.68 -17.88
N LYS A 135 -10.74 6.81 -18.88
CA LYS A 135 -10.75 6.04 -20.12
C LYS A 135 -12.04 6.17 -20.96
N GLU A 136 -12.45 7.40 -21.32
CA GLU A 136 -13.20 7.59 -22.57
C GLU A 136 -13.06 9.02 -23.11
N ASN A 137 -12.56 9.11 -24.33
CA ASN A 137 -12.10 10.33 -24.99
C ASN A 137 -13.27 11.12 -25.62
N SER A 138 -14.36 11.34 -24.87
CA SER A 138 -15.61 11.94 -25.38
C SER A 138 -15.70 13.45 -25.16
N PHE A 139 -14.88 14.03 -24.26
CA PHE A 139 -14.99 15.43 -23.88
C PHE A 139 -14.67 16.41 -25.03
N PHE A 140 -13.55 16.22 -25.75
CA PHE A 140 -13.17 17.07 -26.89
C PHE A 140 -14.05 16.89 -28.13
N ARG A 141 -14.90 15.85 -28.17
CA ARG A 141 -15.83 15.58 -29.28
C ARG A 141 -17.20 16.22 -29.07
N ASN A 142 -17.45 16.84 -27.92
CA ASN A 142 -18.74 17.36 -27.56
C ASN A 142 -18.98 18.73 -28.23
N ALA A 143 -19.98 18.83 -29.11
CA ALA A 143 -20.28 20.04 -29.89
C ALA A 143 -20.58 21.27 -29.01
N SER A 144 -21.08 21.05 -27.80
CA SER A 144 -21.33 22.10 -26.81
C SER A 144 -20.05 22.80 -26.35
N PHE A 145 -18.92 22.07 -26.20
CA PHE A 145 -17.63 22.67 -25.85
C PHE A 145 -17.11 23.61 -26.94
N TRP A 146 -17.20 23.17 -28.21
CA TRP A 146 -16.79 23.97 -29.36
C TRP A 146 -17.67 25.20 -29.57
N SER A 147 -18.96 25.14 -29.23
CA SER A 147 -19.85 26.30 -29.32
C SER A 147 -19.42 27.47 -28.44
N GLY A 148 -18.88 27.19 -27.24
CA GLY A 148 -18.31 28.21 -26.36
C GLY A 148 -17.08 28.89 -26.96
N ILE A 149 -16.19 28.12 -27.59
CA ILE A 149 -15.00 28.64 -28.28
C ILE A 149 -15.40 29.49 -29.50
N ILE A 150 -16.40 29.04 -30.27
CA ILE A 150 -16.90 29.78 -31.44
C ILE A 150 -17.50 31.13 -31.01
N ILE A 151 -18.28 31.16 -29.92
CA ILE A 151 -18.81 32.40 -29.36
C ILE A 151 -17.69 33.37 -28.93
N LEU A 152 -16.61 32.86 -28.34
CA LEU A 152 -15.46 33.67 -27.97
C LEU A 152 -14.74 34.28 -29.17
N ILE A 153 -14.58 33.51 -30.24
CA ILE A 153 -13.97 34.00 -31.50
C ILE A 153 -14.84 35.11 -32.10
N ILE A 154 -16.17 34.96 -32.11
CA ILE A 154 -17.09 36.00 -32.60
C ILE A 154 -16.96 37.27 -31.76
N LEU A 155 -16.93 37.15 -30.44
CA LEU A 155 -16.75 38.29 -29.53
C LEU A 155 -15.42 39.02 -29.75
N MET A 156 -14.35 38.29 -30.06
CA MET A 156 -13.03 38.85 -30.41
C MET A 156 -13.07 39.64 -31.72
N VAL A 157 -13.69 39.08 -32.76
CA VAL A 157 -13.83 39.75 -34.07
C VAL A 157 -14.69 41.01 -33.94
N VAL A 158 -15.81 40.93 -33.22
CA VAL A 158 -16.70 42.09 -32.99
C VAL A 158 -15.98 43.18 -32.18
N GLY A 159 -15.28 42.82 -31.10
CA GLY A 159 -14.57 43.78 -30.26
C GLY A 159 -13.40 44.48 -30.95
N THR A 160 -12.69 43.77 -31.83
CA THR A 160 -11.63 44.38 -32.66
C THR A 160 -12.20 45.24 -33.78
N TYR A 161 -13.30 44.81 -34.42
CA TYR A 161 -13.98 45.55 -35.48
C TYR A 161 -14.51 46.90 -34.99
N TYR A 162 -15.25 46.93 -33.86
CA TYR A 162 -15.76 48.17 -33.29
C TYR A 162 -14.66 49.12 -32.80
N ASN A 163 -13.48 48.62 -32.43
CA ASN A 163 -12.35 49.48 -32.05
C ASN A 163 -11.69 50.16 -33.26
N VAL A 164 -11.82 49.57 -34.46
CA VAL A 164 -11.31 50.17 -35.71
C VAL A 164 -12.23 51.30 -36.19
N ASP A 165 -13.55 51.16 -36.02
CA ASP A 165 -14.55 52.17 -36.44
C ASP A 165 -14.63 53.42 -35.53
N ILE A 166 -14.00 53.40 -34.34
CA ILE A 166 -14.02 54.52 -33.38
C ILE A 166 -12.77 55.44 -33.51
N LYS A 167 -11.81 55.09 -34.37
CA LYS A 167 -10.64 55.95 -34.68
C LYS A 167 -10.85 56.77 -35.94
#